data_AF-A0AAV3JDM8-F1
#
_entry.id   AF-A0AAV3JDM8-F1
#
_cell.length_a   1.000
_cell.length_b   1.000
_cell.length_c   1.000
_cell.angle_alpha   90.00
_cell.angle_beta   90.00
_cell.angle_gamma   90.00
#
_symmetry.space_group_name_H-M   'P 1'
#
loop_
_entity.id
_entity.type
_entity.pdbx_description
1 polymer ?
#
loop_
_entity_poly.entity_id
_entity_poly.type
_entity_poly.pdbx_seq_one_letter_code
_entity_poly.pdbx_strand_id
1 'polypeptide(L)'
;MVKAELLLGAFKSNDQKKNREIVLSFLDPFEIIGFNDIESEIYAEVRSGLEIQGIPIGPNDLLVASVVLSSNGILVTNNEKEFKRIPNLKIENWL
;
A
#
# COMPACT_ATOMS: atom_id res chain seq x y z
N MET A 1 -3.32 -2.69 3.81
CA MET A 1 -2.31 -3.62 3.24
C MET A 1 -0.95 -3.50 3.96
N VAL A 2 -0.32 -2.31 4.01
CA VAL A 2 1.02 -2.10 4.61
C VAL A 2 1.19 -2.72 6.02
N LYS A 3 0.22 -2.50 6.94
CA LYS A 3 0.24 -3.12 8.28
C LYS A 3 0.36 -4.66 8.23
N ALA A 4 -0.30 -5.31 7.27
CA ALA A 4 -0.24 -6.75 7.11
C ALA A 4 1.16 -7.21 6.66
N GLU A 5 1.81 -6.47 5.76
CA GLU A 5 3.17 -6.78 5.31
C GLU A 5 4.21 -6.60 6.42
N LEU A 6 4.09 -5.55 7.24
CA LEU A 6 4.94 -5.35 8.42
C LEU A 6 4.77 -6.48 9.43
N LEU A 7 3.53 -6.88 9.72
CA LEU A 7 3.24 -8.00 10.61
C LEU A 7 3.75 -9.33 10.03
N LEU A 8 3.61 -9.55 8.71
CA LEU A 8 4.16 -10.73 8.05
C LEU A 8 5.68 -10.82 8.24
N GLY A 9 6.39 -9.69 8.10
CA GLY A 9 7.82 -9.59 8.39
C GLY A 9 8.13 -9.97 9.85
N ALA A 10 7.34 -9.48 10.80
CA ALA A 10 7.48 -9.85 12.21
C ALA A 10 7.26 -11.35 12.45
N PHE A 11 6.23 -11.96 11.85
CA PHE A 11 5.95 -13.40 12.00
C PHE A 11 6.97 -14.30 11.30
N LYS A 12 7.66 -13.81 10.27
CA LYS A 12 8.77 -14.53 9.61
C LYS A 12 10.09 -14.45 10.39
N SER A 13 10.18 -13.63 11.43
CA SER A 13 11.40 -13.41 12.17
C SER A 13 11.69 -14.51 13.22
N ASN A 14 12.94 -14.56 13.70
CA ASN A 14 13.36 -15.49 14.76
C ASN A 14 12.68 -15.21 16.12
N ASP A 15 12.36 -13.94 16.41
CA ASP A 15 11.67 -13.52 17.63
C ASP A 15 10.37 -12.80 17.27
N GLN A 16 9.33 -13.59 16.99
CA GLN A 16 8.05 -13.11 16.50
C GLN A 16 7.36 -12.17 17.50
N LYS A 17 7.45 -12.47 18.80
CA LYS A 17 6.79 -11.68 19.85
C LYS A 17 7.39 -10.28 19.90
N LYS A 18 8.72 -10.21 20.01
CA LYS A 18 9.44 -8.93 20.05
C LYS A 18 9.20 -8.11 18.80
N ASN A 19 9.33 -8.70 17.60
CA ASN A 19 9.15 -7.95 16.36
C ASN A 19 7.71 -7.50 16.14
N ARG A 20 6.71 -8.27 16.59
CA ARG A 20 5.32 -7.84 16.57
C ARG A 20 5.10 -6.60 17.45
N GLU A 21 5.67 -6.57 18.65
CA GLU A 21 5.56 -5.43 19.57
C GLU A 21 6.23 -4.17 18.99
N ILE A 22 7.39 -4.32 18.32
CA ILE A 22 8.05 -3.23 17.60
C ILE A 22 7.15 -2.68 16.48
N VAL A 23 6.58 -3.56 15.65
CA VAL A 23 5.68 -3.15 14.57
C VAL A 23 4.45 -2.41 15.10
N LEU A 24 3.83 -2.91 16.17
CA LEU A 24 2.67 -2.23 16.77
C LEU A 24 3.05 -0.85 17.32
N SER A 25 4.15 -0.76 18.08
CA SER A 25 4.64 0.51 18.64
C SER A 25 5.00 1.52 17.54
N PHE A 26 5.53 1.06 16.41
CA PHE A 26 5.80 1.91 15.25
C PHE A 26 4.52 2.44 14.61
N LEU A 27 3.44 1.65 14.61
CA LEU A 27 2.16 2.01 13.99
C LEU A 27 1.26 2.86 14.89
N ASP A 28 1.46 2.87 16.21
CA ASP A 28 0.67 3.63 17.18
C ASP A 28 0.41 5.11 16.84
N PRO A 29 1.38 5.90 16.32
CA PRO A 29 1.13 7.31 15.98
C PRO A 29 0.37 7.50 14.65
N PHE A 30 0.13 6.44 13.88
CA PHE A 30 -0.47 6.52 12.56
C PHE A 30 -1.93 6.05 12.57
N GLU A 31 -2.77 6.76 11.82
CA GLU A 31 -4.11 6.26 11.49
C GLU A 31 -4.01 5.10 10.50
N ILE A 32 -4.70 4.00 10.82
CA ILE A 32 -4.76 2.83 9.94
C ILE A 32 -6.05 2.85 9.14
N ILE A 33 -5.94 3.23 7.86
CA ILE A 33 -7.06 3.23 6.93
C ILE A 33 -7.32 1.82 6.41
N GLY A 34 -8.58 1.40 6.47
CA GLY A 34 -9.05 0.10 5.97
C GLY A 34 -9.18 0.05 4.45
N PHE A 35 -9.39 -1.14 3.91
CA PHE A 35 -9.78 -1.34 2.50
C PHE A 35 -11.22 -1.83 2.49
N ASN A 36 -12.14 -0.99 2.01
CA ASN A 36 -13.58 -1.22 2.05
C ASN A 36 -14.18 -1.08 0.63
N ASP A 37 -15.47 -0.77 0.54
CA ASP A 37 -16.21 -0.73 -0.72
C ASP A 37 -15.67 0.32 -1.69
N ILE A 38 -15.38 1.54 -1.23
CA ILE A 38 -14.87 2.64 -2.07
C ILE A 38 -13.50 2.25 -2.66
N GLU A 39 -12.59 1.73 -1.84
CA GLU A 39 -11.28 1.28 -2.30
C GLU A 39 -11.39 0.09 -3.26
N SER A 40 -12.40 -0.77 -3.09
CA SER A 40 -12.63 -1.91 -3.96
C SER A 40 -13.06 -1.50 -5.38
N GLU A 41 -13.88 -0.47 -5.52
CA GLU A 41 -14.28 0.07 -6.83
C GLU A 41 -13.10 0.74 -7.53
N ILE A 42 -12.36 1.59 -6.80
CA ILE A 42 -11.15 2.25 -7.33
C ILE A 42 -10.11 1.22 -7.74
N TYR A 43 -9.92 0.16 -6.94
CA TYR A 43 -9.02 -0.93 -7.28
C TYR A 43 -9.41 -1.60 -8.60
N ALA A 44 -10.69 -1.92 -8.80
CA ALA A 44 -11.17 -2.57 -10.00
C ALA A 44 -10.99 -1.66 -11.24
N GLU A 45 -11.28 -0.38 -11.11
CA GLU A 45 -11.09 0.62 -12.16
C GLU A 45 -9.62 0.74 -12.55
N VAL A 46 -8.73 0.98 -11.59
CA VAL A 46 -7.29 1.14 -11.82
C VAL A 46 -6.69 -0.13 -12.41
N ARG A 47 -7.00 -1.29 -11.84
CA ARG A 47 -6.45 -2.57 -12.29
C ARG A 47 -6.89 -2.91 -13.70
N SER A 48 -8.17 -2.76 -14.03
CA SER A 48 -8.68 -3.02 -15.38
C SER A 48 -8.03 -2.11 -16.42
N GLY A 49 -7.86 -0.81 -16.10
CA GLY A 49 -7.16 0.14 -16.96
C GLY A 49 -5.70 -0.25 -17.23
N LEU A 50 -4.96 -0.66 -16.19
CA LEU A 50 -3.58 -1.10 -16.33
C LEU A 50 -3.44 -2.42 -17.10
N GLU A 51 -4.34 -3.38 -16.87
CA GLU A 51 -4.36 -4.66 -17.58
C GLU A 51 -4.64 -4.46 -19.08
N ILE A 52 -5.57 -3.58 -19.45
CA ILE A 52 -5.83 -3.22 -20.85
C ILE A 52 -4.59 -2.62 -21.52
N GLN A 53 -3.80 -1.85 -20.77
CA GLN A 53 -2.54 -1.25 -21.26
C GLN A 53 -1.36 -2.22 -21.23
N GLY A 54 -1.53 -3.45 -20.73
CA GLY A 54 -0.46 -4.43 -20.58
C GLY A 54 0.59 -4.02 -19.55
N ILE A 55 0.23 -3.19 -18.57
CA ILE A 55 1.14 -2.67 -17.55
C ILE A 55 1.02 -3.54 -16.29
N PRO A 56 2.03 -4.37 -15.97
CA PRO A 56 2.01 -5.14 -14.75
C PRO A 56 2.37 -4.25 -13.55
N ILE A 57 1.69 -4.51 -12.44
CA ILE A 57 1.97 -3.92 -11.13
C ILE A 57 1.67 -4.93 -10.03
N GLY A 58 2.42 -4.87 -8.93
CA GLY A 58 2.21 -5.74 -7.78
C GLY A 58 0.76 -5.70 -7.26
N PRO A 59 0.16 -6.85 -6.91
CA PRO A 59 -1.22 -6.90 -6.40
C PRO A 59 -1.39 -6.15 -5.07
N ASN A 60 -0.37 -6.16 -4.20
CA ASN A 60 -0.39 -5.40 -2.96
C ASN A 60 -0.24 -3.89 -3.20
N ASP A 61 0.61 -3.50 -4.16
CA ASP A 61 0.82 -2.11 -4.55
C ASP A 61 -0.48 -1.49 -5.08
N LEU A 62 -1.26 -2.24 -5.87
CA LEU A 62 -2.59 -1.81 -6.28
C LEU A 62 -3.54 -1.56 -5.10
N LEU A 63 -3.52 -2.44 -4.09
CA LEU A 63 -4.36 -2.26 -2.90
C LEU A 63 -3.93 -1.03 -2.10
N VAL A 64 -2.63 -0.78 -1.98
CA VAL A 64 -2.11 0.45 -1.36
C VAL A 64 -2.52 1.68 -2.14
N ALA A 65 -2.31 1.68 -3.46
CA ALA A 65 -2.64 2.80 -4.33
C ALA A 65 -4.14 3.15 -4.30
N SER A 66 -5.01 2.13 -4.23
CA SER A 66 -6.46 2.32 -4.19
C SER A 66 -6.90 3.05 -2.92
N VAL A 67 -6.28 2.75 -1.77
CA VAL A 67 -6.51 3.48 -0.50
C VAL A 67 -6.01 4.93 -0.58
N VAL A 68 -4.87 5.16 -1.21
CA VAL A 68 -4.33 6.52 -1.37
C VAL A 68 -5.21 7.36 -2.31
N LEU A 69 -5.68 6.75 -3.40
CA LEU A 69 -6.59 7.40 -4.35
C LEU A 69 -7.95 7.71 -3.71
N SER A 70 -8.53 6.80 -2.92
CA SER A 70 -9.82 7.02 -2.25
C SER A 70 -9.78 8.19 -1.27
N SER A 71 -8.62 8.41 -0.65
CA SER A 71 -8.38 9.51 0.30
C SER A 71 -7.82 10.79 -0.34
N ASN A 72 -7.62 10.82 -1.67
CA ASN A 72 -6.91 11.90 -2.38
C ASN A 72 -5.55 12.24 -1.74
N GLY A 73 -4.89 11.22 -1.19
CA GLY A 73 -3.64 11.34 -0.46
C GLY A 73 -2.40 11.44 -1.34
N ILE A 74 -1.24 11.41 -0.69
CA ILE A 74 0.08 11.33 -1.32
C ILE A 74 0.74 10.05 -0.83
N LEU A 75 1.19 9.20 -1.76
CA LEU A 75 1.95 8.01 -1.42
C LEU A 75 3.42 8.38 -1.21
N VAL A 76 3.93 8.18 0.00
CA VAL A 76 5.36 8.26 0.29
C VAL A 76 5.99 6.91 -0.03
N THR A 77 6.88 6.84 -1.02
CA THR A 77 7.52 5.58 -1.44
C THR A 77 8.88 5.82 -2.09
N ASN A 78 9.79 4.86 -1.94
CA ASN A 78 11.04 4.80 -2.70
C ASN A 78 10.92 3.98 -3.99
N ASN A 79 9.78 3.31 -4.21
CA ASN A 79 9.48 2.55 -5.43
C ASN A 79 8.73 3.41 -6.47
N GLU A 80 9.23 4.63 -6.72
CA GLU A 80 8.57 5.58 -7.62
C GLU A 80 8.33 5.01 -9.01
N LYS A 81 9.23 4.16 -9.53
CA LYS A 81 9.15 3.59 -10.88
C LYS A 81 7.92 2.69 -11.07
N GLU A 82 7.50 1.99 -10.03
CA GLU A 82 6.33 1.11 -10.07
C GLU A 82 5.05 1.94 -9.92
N PHE A 83 4.98 2.81 -8.91
CA PHE A 83 3.77 3.58 -8.61
C PHE A 83 3.48 4.71 -9.61
N LYS A 84 4.49 5.27 -10.29
CA LYS A 84 4.29 6.28 -11.36
C LYS A 84 3.47 5.78 -12.54
N ARG A 85 3.28 4.46 -12.66
CA ARG A 85 2.43 3.84 -13.68
C ARG A 85 0.95 4.00 -13.39
N ILE A 86 0.57 4.27 -12.14
CA ILE A 86 -0.82 4.41 -11.72
C ILE A 86 -1.31 5.83 -12.01
N PRO A 87 -2.35 6.00 -12.84
CA PRO A 87 -2.90 7.32 -13.13
C PRO A 87 -3.39 8.04 -11.86
N ASN A 88 -3.19 9.36 -11.82
CA ASN A 88 -3.67 10.26 -10.75
C ASN A 88 -3.08 10.01 -9.34
N LEU A 89 -2.18 9.04 -9.17
CA LEU A 89 -1.53 8.81 -7.89
C LEU A 89 -0.42 9.85 -7.65
N LYS A 90 -0.58 10.65 -6.60
CA LYS A 90 0.45 11.59 -6.14
C LYS A 90 1.50 10.84 -5.35
N ILE A 91 2.77 11.09 -5.63
CA ILE A 91 3.90 10.38 -5.03
C ILE A 91 4.92 11.38 -4.52
N GLU A 92 5.47 11.11 -3.34
CA GLU A 92 6.65 11.75 -2.80
C GLU A 92 7.70 10.69 -2.44
N ASN A 93 8.97 11.07 -2.57
CA ASN A 93 10.11 10.28 -2.13
C ASN A 93 10.88 11.08 -1.08
N TRP A 94 11.07 10.50 0.10
CA TRP A 94 11.73 11.12 1.25
C TRP A 94 13.12 10.52 1.55
N LEU A 95 13.67 9.72 0.63
CA LEU A 95 14.98 9.06 0.74
C LEU A 95 15.98 9.53 -0.31
#